data_AF-A0A4Q2A4W5-F1
#
_entry.id   AF-A0A4Q2A4W5-F1
#
_cell.length_a   1.000
_cell.length_b   1.000
_cell.length_c   1.000
_cell.angle_alpha   90.00
_cell.angle_beta   90.00
_cell.angle_gamma   90.00
#
_symmetry.space_group_name_H-M   'P 1'
#
loop_
_entity.id
_entity.type
_entity.pdbx_description
1 polymer ?
#
loop_
_entity_poly.entity_id
_entity_poly.type
_entity_poly.pdbx_seq_one_letter_code
_entity_poly.pdbx_strand_id
1 'polypeptide(L)'
;MNRHRASFIERRRAAAAIAWPEGTLLLTNPDPAAQRMLKCLAFALAAAACLFAITGTNGPLQAWARSRDYLDMRPAMEAAMKDGSRAAGTWLAVHFDREYPGLLWAESDAGEPTAMYLVARMRLQKNADPTPTTGHSLAAVDPAWEDGMQLMRRAAAAGNQDALRYLISRSGK
;
A
#
# COMPACT_ATOMS: atom_id res chain seq x y z
N MET A 1 -1.05 2.66 63.14
CA MET A 1 -1.85 2.94 61.92
C MET A 1 -0.88 3.19 60.77
N ASN A 2 -0.84 2.33 59.75
CA ASN A 2 0.27 2.25 58.78
C ASN A 2 0.37 3.49 57.88
N ARG A 3 1.52 4.18 57.89
CA ARG A 3 1.83 5.39 57.10
C ARG A 3 1.48 5.25 55.61
N HIS A 4 1.63 4.06 55.03
CA HIS A 4 1.25 3.77 53.65
C HIS A 4 -0.25 3.95 53.37
N ARG A 5 -1.13 3.57 54.31
CA ARG A 5 -2.58 3.78 54.17
C ARG A 5 -2.95 5.26 54.23
N ALA A 6 -2.32 6.03 55.11
CA ALA A 6 -2.53 7.48 55.22
C ALA A 6 -2.13 8.20 53.92
N SER A 7 -0.94 7.89 53.37
CA SER A 7 -0.48 8.48 52.10
C SER A 7 -1.36 8.10 50.90
N PHE A 8 -1.97 6.91 50.92
CA PHE A 8 -2.87 6.46 49.86
C PHE A 8 -4.21 7.23 49.89
N ILE A 9 -4.75 7.45 51.09
CA ILE A 9 -5.99 8.22 51.29
C ILE A 9 -5.79 9.68 50.88
N GLU A 10 -4.65 10.28 51.23
CA GLU A 10 -4.31 11.66 50.84
C GLU A 10 -4.15 11.81 49.33
N ARG A 11 -3.44 10.89 48.66
CA ARG A 11 -3.32 10.88 47.19
C ARG A 11 -4.67 10.73 46.50
N ARG A 12 -5.57 9.92 47.07
CA ARG A 12 -6.93 9.73 46.55
C ARG A 12 -7.80 10.98 46.71
N ARG A 13 -7.66 11.71 47.83
CA ARG A 13 -8.32 13.01 48.04
C ARG A 13 -7.79 14.07 47.07
N ALA A 14 -6.48 14.11 46.85
CA ALA A 14 -5.86 15.03 45.90
C ALA A 14 -6.33 14.75 44.45
N ALA A 15 -6.40 13.48 44.05
CA ALA A 15 -6.86 13.09 42.71
C ALA A 15 -8.35 13.40 42.48
N ALA A 16 -9.18 13.33 43.53
CA ALA A 16 -10.60 13.65 43.47
C ALA A 16 -10.88 15.16 43.43
N ALA A 17 -9.93 16.00 43.86
CA ALA A 17 -10.05 17.46 43.81
C ALA A 17 -9.69 18.06 42.44
N ILE A 18 -9.18 17.25 41.51
CA ILE A 18 -8.83 17.69 40.16
C ILE A 18 -10.08 17.61 39.28
N ALA A 19 -10.50 18.74 38.72
CA ALA A 19 -11.55 18.79 37.70
C ALA A 19 -10.98 18.23 36.39
N TRP A 20 -11.25 16.96 36.12
CA TRP A 20 -10.80 16.30 34.89
C TRP A 20 -11.71 16.68 33.70
N PRO A 21 -11.15 16.90 32.50
CA PRO A 21 -11.94 17.19 31.31
C PRO A 21 -12.80 15.99 30.91
N GLU A 22 -13.98 16.26 30.34
CA GLU A 22 -14.85 15.21 29.79
C GLU A 22 -14.12 14.46 28.67
N GLY A 23 -13.86 13.17 28.87
CA GLY A 23 -13.13 12.31 27.94
C GLY A 23 -12.04 11.45 28.56
N THR A 24 -11.60 11.71 29.80
CA THR A 24 -10.58 10.90 30.50
C THR A 24 -11.13 9.63 31.17
N LEU A 25 -11.96 8.85 30.48
CA LEU A 25 -12.61 7.62 31.00
C LEU A 25 -11.61 6.57 31.53
N LEU A 26 -10.39 6.52 30.97
CA LEU A 26 -9.32 5.64 31.44
C LEU A 26 -8.76 6.02 32.83
N LEU A 27 -8.86 7.30 33.20
CA LEU A 27 -8.33 7.86 34.43
C LEU A 27 -9.41 8.07 35.50
N THR A 28 -10.66 8.30 35.11
CA THR A 28 -11.77 8.65 36.03
C THR A 28 -12.69 7.48 36.38
N ASN A 29 -12.59 6.33 35.71
CA ASN A 29 -13.45 5.19 36.04
C ASN A 29 -13.13 4.67 37.46
N PRO A 30 -14.06 4.75 38.44
CA PRO A 30 -13.79 4.38 39.83
C PRO A 30 -13.73 2.86 40.05
N ASP A 31 -14.13 2.05 39.08
CA ASP A 31 -14.11 0.60 39.16
C ASP A 31 -12.72 0.03 38.79
N PRO A 32 -11.97 -0.54 39.76
CA PRO A 32 -10.65 -1.10 39.51
C PRO A 32 -10.66 -2.30 38.55
N ALA A 33 -11.80 -3.01 38.42
CA ALA A 33 -11.94 -4.12 37.49
C ALA A 33 -12.01 -3.59 36.04
N ALA A 34 -12.81 -2.56 35.81
CA ALA A 34 -12.93 -1.90 34.50
C ALA A 34 -11.62 -1.22 34.07
N GLN A 35 -10.89 -0.58 35.00
CA GLN A 35 -9.57 -0.01 34.70
C GLN A 35 -8.54 -1.07 34.30
N ARG A 36 -8.52 -2.24 34.99
CA ARG A 36 -7.62 -3.34 34.61
C ARG A 36 -7.98 -3.90 33.26
N MET A 37 -9.27 -4.10 32.98
CA MET A 37 -9.73 -4.61 31.69
C MET A 37 -9.35 -3.66 30.55
N LEU A 38 -9.58 -2.35 30.71
CA LEU A 38 -9.21 -1.33 29.73
C LEU A 38 -7.69 -1.28 29.50
N LYS A 39 -6.87 -1.38 30.56
CA LYS A 39 -5.41 -1.44 30.43
C LYS A 39 -4.96 -2.70 29.69
N CYS A 40 -5.52 -3.85 30.02
CA CYS A 40 -5.24 -5.10 29.32
C CYS A 40 -5.63 -5.02 27.84
N LEU A 41 -6.78 -4.41 27.54
CA LEU A 41 -7.27 -4.25 26.17
C LEU A 41 -6.38 -3.29 25.38
N ALA A 42 -5.95 -2.18 25.98
CA ALA A 42 -4.97 -1.27 25.39
C ALA A 42 -3.62 -1.95 25.12
N PHE A 43 -3.12 -2.75 26.06
CA PHE A 43 -1.91 -3.55 25.86
C PHE A 43 -2.07 -4.60 24.77
N ALA A 44 -3.21 -5.29 24.72
CA ALA A 44 -3.50 -6.29 23.70
C ALA A 44 -3.59 -5.66 22.30
N LEU A 45 -4.22 -4.49 22.18
CA LEU A 45 -4.26 -3.72 20.94
C LEU A 45 -2.87 -3.26 20.51
N ALA A 46 -2.06 -2.75 21.44
CA ALA A 46 -0.69 -2.34 21.15
C ALA A 46 0.17 -3.54 20.69
N ALA A 47 0.06 -4.68 21.38
CA ALA A 47 0.76 -5.91 21.00
C ALA A 47 0.31 -6.42 19.63
N ALA A 48 -1.00 -6.41 19.35
CA ALA A 48 -1.55 -6.79 18.05
C ALA A 48 -1.08 -5.85 16.92
N ALA A 49 -1.04 -4.54 17.17
CA ALA A 49 -0.52 -3.56 16.22
C ALA A 49 0.98 -3.75 15.95
N CYS A 50 1.78 -4.03 16.98
CA CYS A 50 3.19 -4.36 16.81
C CYS A 50 3.39 -5.65 16.02
N LEU A 51 2.63 -6.70 16.34
CA LEU A 51 2.67 -7.95 15.58
C LEU A 51 2.27 -7.71 14.13
N PHE A 52 1.18 -7.00 13.85
CA PHE A 52 0.77 -6.65 12.49
C PHE A 52 1.84 -5.84 11.73
N ALA A 53 2.52 -4.92 12.40
CA ALA A 53 3.59 -4.13 11.79
C ALA A 53 4.82 -4.98 11.40
N ILE A 54 5.08 -6.08 12.13
CA ILE A 54 6.25 -6.95 11.96
C ILE A 54 5.93 -8.15 11.04
N THR A 55 4.80 -8.82 11.25
CA THR A 55 4.44 -10.09 10.59
C THR A 55 3.45 -9.93 9.44
N GLY A 56 2.81 -8.76 9.31
CA GLY A 56 1.97 -8.46 8.17
C GLY A 56 2.81 -8.43 6.89
N THR A 57 2.49 -9.30 5.92
CA THR A 57 3.01 -9.18 4.57
C THR A 57 2.58 -7.82 4.01
N ASN A 58 3.55 -6.95 3.69
CA ASN A 58 3.33 -5.53 3.36
C ASN A 58 2.88 -4.65 4.55
N GLY A 59 3.33 -4.97 5.76
CA GLY A 59 3.15 -4.11 6.92
C GLY A 59 3.82 -2.73 6.75
N PRO A 60 3.40 -1.72 7.53
CA PRO A 60 3.91 -0.34 7.41
C PRO A 60 5.43 -0.22 7.55
N LEU A 61 6.06 -1.06 8.38
CA LEU A 61 7.52 -1.08 8.53
C LEU A 61 8.22 -1.64 7.28
N GLN A 62 7.67 -2.67 6.65
CA GLN A 62 8.22 -3.22 5.41
C GLN A 62 8.03 -2.25 4.24
N ALA A 63 6.89 -1.57 4.17
CA ALA A 63 6.65 -0.52 3.17
C ALA A 63 7.63 0.64 3.33
N TRP A 64 7.92 1.05 4.57
CA TRP A 64 8.92 2.06 4.88
C TRP A 64 10.35 1.60 4.56
N ALA A 65 10.72 0.36 4.87
CA ALA A 65 12.03 -0.19 4.52
C ALA A 65 12.23 -0.20 3.00
N ARG A 66 11.25 -0.70 2.24
CA ARG A 66 11.30 -0.70 0.77
C ARG A 66 11.36 0.71 0.19
N SER A 67 10.63 1.68 0.75
CA SER A 67 10.70 3.06 0.25
C SER A 67 12.07 3.68 0.45
N ARG A 68 12.77 3.33 1.54
CA ARG A 68 14.16 3.73 1.76
C ARG A 68 15.10 3.07 0.76
N ASP A 69 14.96 1.76 0.54
CA ASP A 69 15.75 1.04 -0.45
C ASP A 69 15.57 1.63 -1.86
N TYR A 70 14.35 2.06 -2.23
CA TYR A 70 14.08 2.73 -3.51
C TYR A 70 14.79 4.08 -3.62
N LEU A 71 14.86 4.85 -2.54
CA LEU A 71 15.59 6.13 -2.54
C LEU A 71 17.10 5.91 -2.71
N ASP A 72 17.64 4.86 -2.11
CA ASP A 72 19.07 4.53 -2.21
C ASP A 72 19.44 3.96 -3.60
N MET A 73 18.53 3.19 -4.22
CA MET A 73 18.73 2.65 -5.58
C MET A 73 18.52 3.68 -6.69
N ARG A 74 17.75 4.74 -6.43
CA ARG A 74 17.43 5.79 -7.39
C ARG A 74 18.65 6.34 -8.16
N PRO A 75 19.75 6.82 -7.52
CA PRO A 75 20.88 7.35 -8.26
C PRO A 75 21.55 6.33 -9.17
N ALA A 76 21.59 5.06 -8.77
CA ALA A 76 22.13 3.98 -9.60
C ALA A 76 21.25 3.71 -10.83
N MET A 77 19.93 3.76 -10.65
CA MET A 77 18.98 3.57 -11.75
C MET A 77 18.97 4.78 -12.69
N GLU A 78 19.12 6.01 -12.18
CA GLU A 78 19.28 7.20 -13.01
C GLU A 78 20.57 7.17 -13.83
N ALA A 79 21.68 6.70 -13.24
CA ALA A 79 22.93 6.49 -13.96
C ALA A 79 22.76 5.43 -15.05
N ALA A 80 22.19 4.27 -14.72
CA ALA A 80 21.93 3.20 -15.67
C ALA A 80 21.01 3.64 -16.82
N MET A 81 19.99 4.46 -16.53
CA MET A 81 19.10 5.02 -17.55
C MET A 81 19.86 5.97 -18.48
N LYS A 82 20.73 6.84 -17.94
CA LYS A 82 21.61 7.72 -18.76
C LYS A 82 22.58 6.93 -19.64
N ASP A 83 23.02 5.76 -19.16
CA ASP A 83 23.84 4.81 -19.93
C ASP A 83 23.02 4.00 -20.97
N GLY A 84 21.70 4.22 -21.06
CA GLY A 84 20.82 3.61 -22.06
C GLY A 84 20.04 2.39 -21.57
N SER A 85 20.06 2.09 -20.27
CA SER A 85 19.25 1.00 -19.69
C SER A 85 17.78 1.39 -19.61
N ARG A 86 16.99 0.87 -20.55
CA ARG A 86 15.53 1.02 -20.58
C ARG A 86 14.83 0.39 -19.37
N ALA A 87 15.35 -0.74 -18.89
CA ALA A 87 14.82 -1.39 -17.69
C ALA A 87 14.94 -0.49 -16.45
N ALA A 88 16.01 0.31 -16.36
CA ALA A 88 16.17 1.30 -15.30
C ALA A 88 15.17 2.46 -15.47
N GLY A 89 14.91 2.88 -16.71
CA GLY A 89 13.84 3.84 -17.03
C GLY A 89 12.46 3.34 -16.58
N THR A 90 12.11 2.09 -16.89
CA THR A 90 10.86 1.46 -16.44
C THR A 90 10.79 1.39 -14.92
N TRP A 91 11.88 1.01 -14.25
CA TRP A 91 11.93 0.96 -12.79
C TRP A 91 11.70 2.36 -12.17
N LEU A 92 12.37 3.39 -12.68
CA LEU A 92 12.18 4.77 -12.23
C LEU A 92 10.74 5.24 -12.44
N ALA A 93 10.14 4.94 -13.59
CA ALA A 93 8.77 5.34 -13.89
C ALA A 93 7.74 4.66 -12.96
N VAL A 94 8.00 3.42 -12.53
CA VAL A 94 7.10 2.68 -11.61
C VAL A 94 7.20 3.20 -10.18
N HIS A 95 8.41 3.53 -9.72
CA HIS A 95 8.64 3.89 -8.33
C HIS A 95 8.58 5.41 -8.06
N PHE A 96 8.77 6.22 -9.10
CA PHE A 96 8.85 7.69 -9.04
C PHE A 96 8.02 8.35 -10.17
N ASP A 97 6.74 7.96 -10.30
CA ASP A 97 5.83 8.45 -11.35
C ASP A 97 5.66 9.98 -11.32
N ARG A 98 5.71 10.60 -10.13
CA ARG A 98 5.62 12.06 -9.99
C ARG A 98 6.81 12.79 -10.60
N GLU A 99 7.99 12.20 -10.46
CA GLU A 99 9.26 12.76 -10.93
C GLU A 99 9.51 12.44 -12.42
N TYR A 100 8.98 11.32 -12.92
CA TYR A 100 9.14 10.87 -14.30
C TYR A 100 7.79 10.62 -14.99
N PRO A 101 6.93 11.66 -15.10
CA PRO A 101 5.63 11.50 -15.73
C PRO A 101 5.81 11.16 -17.22
N GLY A 102 5.10 10.14 -17.69
CA GLY A 102 5.16 9.76 -19.10
C GLY A 102 6.35 8.86 -19.47
N LEU A 103 7.35 8.69 -18.59
CA LEU A 103 8.51 7.84 -18.88
C LEU A 103 8.12 6.38 -19.15
N LEU A 104 7.15 5.87 -18.40
CA LEU A 104 6.64 4.51 -18.60
C LEU A 104 6.03 4.31 -20.00
N TRP A 105 5.35 5.33 -20.52
CA TRP A 105 4.78 5.31 -21.87
C TRP A 105 5.89 5.35 -22.92
N ALA A 106 6.89 6.20 -22.74
CA ALA A 106 8.05 6.29 -23.62
C ALA A 106 8.83 4.96 -23.68
N GLU A 107 9.05 4.30 -22.54
CA GLU A 107 9.74 3.00 -22.50
C GLU A 107 8.91 1.87 -23.12
N SER A 108 7.58 1.91 -22.94
CA SER A 108 6.65 1.00 -23.63
C SER A 108 6.70 1.20 -25.14
N ASP A 109 6.65 2.45 -25.62
CA ASP A 109 6.71 2.77 -27.05
C ASP A 109 8.08 2.42 -27.65
N ALA A 110 9.14 2.56 -26.85
CA ALA A 110 10.50 2.22 -27.24
C ALA A 110 10.71 0.71 -27.42
N GLY A 111 9.87 -0.16 -26.85
CA GLY A 111 10.03 -1.61 -26.98
C GLY A 111 10.27 -2.37 -25.68
N GLU A 112 10.30 -1.72 -24.52
CA GLU A 112 10.70 -2.39 -23.28
C GLU A 112 9.59 -3.35 -22.80
N PRO A 113 9.89 -4.66 -22.66
CA PRO A 113 8.88 -5.69 -22.41
C PRO A 113 8.12 -5.50 -21.10
N THR A 114 8.75 -4.95 -20.06
CA THR A 114 8.15 -4.72 -18.74
C THR A 114 7.22 -3.52 -18.76
N ALA A 115 7.63 -2.42 -19.37
CA ALA A 115 6.85 -1.21 -19.56
C ALA A 115 5.61 -1.50 -20.41
N MET A 116 5.76 -2.28 -21.49
CA MET A 116 4.61 -2.74 -22.27
C MET A 116 3.63 -3.51 -21.38
N TYR A 117 4.09 -4.52 -20.63
CA TYR A 117 3.21 -5.27 -19.74
C TYR A 117 2.44 -4.37 -18.76
N LEU A 118 3.12 -3.42 -18.13
CA LEU A 118 2.53 -2.50 -17.15
C LEU A 118 1.52 -1.55 -17.79
N VAL A 119 1.86 -0.99 -18.95
CA VAL A 119 0.94 -0.16 -19.74
C VAL A 119 -0.30 -0.94 -20.17
N ALA A 120 -0.13 -2.16 -20.66
CA ALA A 120 -1.23 -3.04 -21.03
C ALA A 120 -2.14 -3.32 -19.82
N ARG A 121 -1.55 -3.61 -18.65
CA ARG A 121 -2.29 -3.84 -17.40
C ARG A 121 -3.12 -2.63 -16.99
N MET A 122 -2.55 -1.42 -17.03
CA MET A 122 -3.27 -0.19 -16.68
C MET A 122 -4.47 0.05 -17.62
N ARG A 123 -4.28 -0.13 -18.93
CA ARG A 123 -5.36 0.00 -19.93
C ARG A 123 -6.48 -1.02 -19.69
N LEU A 124 -6.11 -2.28 -19.43
CA LEU A 124 -7.08 -3.35 -19.17
C LEU A 124 -7.82 -3.17 -17.84
N GLN A 125 -7.17 -2.62 -16.80
CA GLN A 125 -7.81 -2.33 -15.51
C GLN A 125 -8.77 -1.14 -15.58
N LYS A 126 -8.41 -0.08 -16.30
CA LYS A 126 -9.28 1.08 -16.49
C LYS A 126 -10.63 0.70 -17.11
N ASN A 127 -10.64 -0.31 -17.98
CA ASN A 127 -11.85 -0.80 -18.65
C ASN A 127 -12.50 -1.98 -17.91
N ALA A 128 -11.98 -2.37 -16.74
CA ALA A 128 -12.54 -3.43 -15.91
C ALA A 128 -13.51 -2.92 -14.85
N ASP A 129 -13.62 -1.61 -14.62
CA ASP A 129 -14.64 -1.00 -13.76
C ASP A 129 -15.99 -1.01 -14.47
N PRO A 130 -16.97 -1.85 -14.06
CA PRO A 130 -18.31 -1.82 -14.60
C PRO A 130 -19.14 -0.99 -13.62
N THR A 131 -19.04 0.33 -13.67
CA THR A 131 -20.17 1.13 -13.16
C THR A 131 -21.30 0.92 -14.16
N PRO A 132 -22.41 0.27 -13.79
CA PRO A 132 -23.47 -0.03 -14.74
C PRO A 132 -24.24 1.27 -14.98
N THR A 133 -23.74 2.10 -15.90
CA THR A 133 -24.56 3.16 -16.45
C THR A 133 -25.47 2.48 -17.46
N THR A 134 -26.72 2.31 -17.02
CA THR A 134 -27.85 1.75 -17.76
C THR A 134 -27.91 2.37 -19.16
N GLY A 135 -27.50 1.62 -20.17
CA GLY A 135 -27.52 2.05 -21.56
C GLY A 135 -27.09 0.91 -22.47
N HIS A 136 -28.08 0.18 -22.99
CA HIS A 136 -27.88 -0.86 -23.99
C HIS A 136 -27.01 -0.38 -25.16
N SER A 137 -25.91 -1.07 -25.42
CA SER A 137 -25.39 -1.28 -26.77
C SER A 137 -24.68 -2.63 -26.83
N LEU A 138 -25.18 -3.50 -27.69
CA LEU A 138 -24.55 -4.75 -28.06
C LEU A 138 -23.24 -4.44 -28.84
N ALA A 139 -22.18 -5.17 -28.49
CA ALA A 139 -21.08 -5.53 -29.40
C ALA A 139 -20.25 -4.38 -30.02
N ALA A 140 -19.56 -3.62 -29.19
CA ALA A 140 -18.26 -3.07 -29.60
C ALA A 140 -17.23 -3.51 -28.55
N VAL A 141 -16.24 -4.29 -28.96
CA VAL A 141 -15.06 -4.49 -28.12
C VAL A 141 -14.45 -3.11 -27.93
N ASP A 142 -14.25 -2.70 -26.68
CA ASP A 142 -13.66 -1.40 -26.37
C ASP A 142 -12.28 -1.32 -27.05
N PRO A 143 -12.04 -0.37 -27.96
CA PRO A 143 -10.76 -0.26 -28.68
C PRO A 143 -9.57 -0.14 -27.72
N ALA A 144 -9.77 0.47 -26.55
CA ALA A 144 -8.71 0.56 -25.54
C ALA A 144 -8.40 -0.79 -24.87
N TRP A 145 -9.38 -1.70 -24.82
CA TRP A 145 -9.17 -3.07 -24.36
C TRP A 145 -8.42 -3.90 -25.40
N GLU A 146 -8.75 -3.76 -26.69
CA GLU A 146 -8.02 -4.43 -27.78
C GLU A 146 -6.57 -3.95 -27.86
N ASP A 147 -6.35 -2.65 -27.77
CA ASP A 147 -5.02 -2.05 -27.73
C ASP A 147 -4.22 -2.59 -26.53
N GLY A 148 -4.85 -2.66 -25.36
CA GLY A 148 -4.25 -3.26 -24.16
C GLY A 148 -3.87 -4.72 -24.36
N MET A 149 -4.73 -5.51 -25.00
CA MET A 149 -4.45 -6.92 -25.32
C MET A 149 -3.37 -7.09 -26.39
N GLN A 150 -3.33 -6.23 -27.41
CA GLN A 150 -2.28 -6.27 -28.42
C GLN A 150 -0.93 -5.95 -27.81
N LEU A 151 -0.89 -4.95 -26.93
CA LEU A 151 0.33 -4.54 -26.23
C LEU A 151 0.78 -5.61 -25.22
N MET A 152 -0.15 -6.32 -24.57
CA MET A 152 0.12 -7.51 -23.77
C MET A 152 0.76 -8.64 -24.59
N ARG A 153 0.26 -8.91 -25.79
CA ARG A 153 0.85 -9.91 -26.71
C ARG A 153 2.25 -9.51 -27.17
N ARG A 154 2.47 -8.21 -27.44
CA ARG A 154 3.80 -7.68 -27.78
C ARG A 154 4.79 -7.84 -26.62
N ALA A 155 4.36 -7.53 -25.39
CA ALA A 155 5.18 -7.75 -24.19
C ALA A 155 5.58 -9.23 -24.04
N ALA A 156 4.62 -10.16 -24.22
CA ALA A 156 4.90 -11.59 -24.15
C ALA A 156 5.86 -12.05 -25.26
N ALA A 157 5.68 -11.56 -26.49
CA ALA A 157 6.56 -11.85 -27.62
C ALA A 157 7.98 -11.28 -27.41
N ALA A 158 8.10 -10.16 -26.71
CA ALA A 158 9.38 -9.56 -26.31
C ALA A 158 10.02 -10.24 -25.09
N GLY A 159 9.45 -11.35 -24.60
CA GLY A 159 10.03 -12.18 -23.53
C GLY A 159 9.52 -11.86 -22.11
N ASN A 160 8.48 -11.04 -21.94
CA ASN A 160 7.90 -10.80 -20.63
C ASN A 160 7.12 -12.03 -20.12
N GLN A 161 7.61 -12.66 -19.05
CA GLN A 161 6.98 -13.85 -18.45
C GLN A 161 5.63 -13.57 -17.80
N ASP A 162 5.44 -12.40 -17.19
CA ASP A 162 4.18 -12.01 -16.56
C ASP A 162 3.08 -11.75 -17.60
N ALA A 163 3.45 -11.17 -18.73
CA ALA A 163 2.55 -11.00 -19.87
C ALA A 163 2.11 -12.36 -20.44
N LEU A 164 3.05 -13.30 -20.61
CA LEU A 164 2.75 -14.65 -21.05
C LEU A 164 1.80 -15.35 -20.06
N ARG A 165 2.10 -15.28 -18.77
CA ARG A 165 1.27 -15.88 -17.71
C ARG A 165 -0.14 -15.29 -17.71
N TYR A 166 -0.27 -13.98 -17.90
CA TYR A 166 -1.56 -13.32 -18.01
C TYR A 166 -2.38 -13.85 -19.20
N LEU A 167 -1.77 -13.95 -20.39
CA LEU A 167 -2.43 -14.47 -21.58
C LEU A 167 -2.88 -15.94 -21.42
N ILE A 168 -2.02 -16.78 -20.85
CA ILE A 168 -2.34 -18.20 -20.57
C ILE A 168 -3.52 -18.31 -19.59
N SER A 169 -3.48 -17.56 -18.49
CA SER A 169 -4.54 -17.59 -17.46
C SER A 169 -5.91 -17.15 -18.00
N ARG A 170 -5.91 -16.32 -19.05
CA ARG A 170 -7.12 -15.81 -19.68
C ARG A 170 -7.63 -16.70 -20.82
N SER A 171 -6.74 -17.41 -21.51
CA SER A 171 -7.11 -18.39 -22.55
C SER A 171 -7.71 -19.68 -22.00
N GLY A 172 -7.49 -19.97 -20.71
CA GLY A 172 -8.07 -21.14 -20.02
C GLY A 172 -9.44 -20.90 -19.38
N LYS A 173 -10.04 -19.71 -19.57
CA LYS A 173 -11.41 -19.38 -19.17
C LYS A 173 -12.28 -19.23 -20.41
#